data_AF-A0A1M6S150-F1
#
_entry.id   AF-A0A1M6S150-F1
#
_cell.length_a   1.000
_cell.length_b   1.000
_cell.length_c   1.000
_cell.angle_alpha   90.00
_cell.angle_beta   90.00
_cell.angle_gamma   90.00
#
_symmetry.space_group_name_H-M   'P 1'
#
loop_
_entity.id
_entity.type
_entity.pdbx_description
1 polymer ?
#
loop_
_entity_poly.entity_id
_entity_poly.type
_entity_poly.pdbx_seq_one_letter_code
_entity_poly.pdbx_strand_id
1 'polypeptide(L)'
;MAKKDAQGFELDKNDFVKLTNHNAKLAQKKVDASAKEADGKKSSKTRKTLSAIREDDFAKNDLYQLIQNEKKKNFNDGCLGIIKKINDTNSTRLSDEEQNFFADYFNRNKIEILGRIKLGDVDIVNDLALAGKNTSKKRFNLSFASKFCTYISRYAFNEYNKFTPYDGVLQSILPYYAWAYCRDESVDNFKKDQDHGYSKYILLVRKIISSAANLYGAEEKLTLKEFDRLLWYKYKGLLGEDLIGLSNSSLIKEA
;
A
#
# COMPACT_ATOMS: atom_id res chain seq x y z
N MET A 1 -26.81 10.44 17.53
CA MET A 1 -26.46 9.67 16.31
C MET A 1 -25.12 10.16 15.79
N ALA A 2 -24.20 9.26 15.42
CA ALA A 2 -22.95 9.66 14.74
C ALA A 2 -23.28 10.20 13.33
N LYS A 3 -22.70 11.35 12.95
CA LYS A 3 -22.80 11.89 11.59
C LYS A 3 -22.11 10.92 10.63
N LYS A 4 -22.77 10.59 9.51
CA LYS A 4 -22.22 9.70 8.47
C LYS A 4 -22.19 10.43 7.14
N ASP A 5 -21.19 10.13 6.30
CA ASP A 5 -21.17 10.62 4.92
C ASP A 5 -22.08 9.80 4.00
N ALA A 6 -22.15 10.19 2.72
CA ALA A 6 -22.92 9.48 1.70
C ALA A 6 -22.45 8.04 1.45
N GLN A 7 -21.22 7.70 1.86
CA GLN A 7 -20.66 6.36 1.75
C GLN A 7 -20.89 5.54 3.03
N GLY A 8 -21.46 6.12 4.08
CA GLY A 8 -21.76 5.48 5.36
C GLY A 8 -20.61 5.50 6.38
N PHE A 9 -19.50 6.19 6.09
CA PHE A 9 -18.41 6.35 7.05
C PHE A 9 -18.81 7.28 8.17
N GLU A 10 -18.47 6.91 9.40
CA GLU A 10 -18.65 7.79 10.55
C GLU A 10 -17.65 8.93 10.52
N LEU A 11 -18.16 10.15 10.64
CA LEU A 11 -17.39 11.38 10.62
C LEU A 11 -17.21 11.92 12.04
N ASP A 12 -16.07 12.57 12.27
CA ASP A 12 -15.86 13.38 13.45
C ASP A 12 -16.54 14.75 13.32
N LYS A 13 -16.33 15.62 14.32
CA LYS A 13 -16.95 16.94 14.39
C LYS A 13 -16.51 17.91 13.28
N ASN A 14 -15.43 17.62 12.56
CA ASN A 14 -14.91 18.45 11.48
C ASN A 14 -15.14 17.82 10.10
N ASP A 15 -16.01 16.80 10.01
CA ASP A 15 -16.36 16.09 8.77
C ASP A 15 -15.24 15.22 8.17
N PHE A 16 -14.25 14.85 8.98
CA PHE A 16 -13.23 13.86 8.60
C PHE A 16 -13.62 12.46 9.07
N VAL A 17 -13.16 11.42 8.38
CA VAL A 17 -13.48 10.05 8.78
C VAL A 17 -12.83 9.71 10.11
N LYS A 18 -13.61 9.16 11.05
CA LYS A 18 -13.09 8.69 12.33
C LYS A 18 -12.15 7.50 12.13
N LEU A 19 -11.09 7.47 12.91
CA LEU A 19 -10.14 6.34 12.95
C LEU A 19 -10.68 5.24 13.86
N THR A 20 -11.63 4.46 13.35
CA THR A 20 -12.28 3.35 14.05
C THR A 20 -12.18 2.06 13.23
N ASN A 21 -12.12 0.92 13.92
CA ASN A 21 -12.16 -0.42 13.33
C ASN A 21 -13.46 -0.61 12.53
N HIS A 22 -14.58 -0.05 12.99
CA HIS A 22 -15.81 0.00 12.21
C HIS A 22 -15.61 0.63 10.82
N ASN A 23 -15.03 1.83 10.75
CA ASN A 23 -14.76 2.51 9.49
C ASN A 23 -13.73 1.77 8.64
N ALA A 24 -12.68 1.21 9.25
CA ALA A 24 -11.69 0.41 8.52
C ALA A 24 -12.31 -0.84 7.86
N LYS A 25 -13.19 -1.55 8.58
CA LYS A 25 -13.96 -2.67 8.04
C LYS A 25 -14.90 -2.24 6.93
N LEU A 26 -15.54 -1.07 7.03
CA LEU A 26 -16.39 -0.53 5.97
C LEU A 26 -15.58 -0.22 4.71
N ALA A 27 -14.40 0.40 4.85
CA ALA A 27 -13.48 0.63 3.73
C ALA A 27 -13.11 -0.70 3.06
N GLN A 28 -12.74 -1.72 3.83
CA GLN A 28 -12.42 -3.04 3.30
C GLN A 28 -13.60 -3.69 2.56
N LYS A 29 -14.82 -3.62 3.10
CA LYS A 29 -16.00 -4.19 2.43
C LYS A 29 -16.28 -3.53 1.09
N LYS A 30 -16.17 -2.20 1.03
CA LYS A 30 -16.41 -1.45 -0.21
C LYS A 30 -15.39 -1.78 -1.29
N VAL A 31 -14.14 -1.96 -0.87
CA VAL A 31 -13.06 -2.47 -1.72
C VAL A 31 -13.41 -3.83 -2.32
N ASP A 32 -13.78 -4.78 -1.47
CA ASP A 32 -14.02 -6.15 -1.89
C ASP A 32 -15.23 -6.20 -2.85
N ALA A 33 -16.19 -5.31 -2.68
CA ALA A 33 -17.32 -5.13 -3.58
C ALA A 33 -16.91 -4.50 -4.93
N SER A 34 -16.08 -3.44 -4.94
CA SER A 34 -15.60 -2.82 -6.17
C SER A 34 -14.74 -3.77 -7.03
N ALA A 35 -13.94 -4.64 -6.40
CA ALA A 35 -13.20 -5.68 -7.12
C ALA A 35 -14.15 -6.65 -7.83
N LYS A 36 -15.25 -7.06 -7.17
CA LYS A 36 -16.28 -7.93 -7.76
C LYS A 36 -17.07 -7.24 -8.88
N GLU A 37 -17.33 -5.93 -8.77
CA GLU A 37 -18.02 -5.18 -9.83
C GLU A 37 -17.15 -4.93 -11.07
N ALA A 38 -15.84 -4.74 -10.91
CA ALA A 38 -14.90 -4.62 -12.01
C ALA A 38 -14.83 -5.92 -12.84
N ASP A 39 -14.92 -7.08 -12.18
CA ASP A 39 -15.07 -8.39 -12.83
C ASP A 39 -16.40 -8.52 -13.58
N GLY A 40 -17.49 -7.93 -13.06
CA GLY A 40 -18.79 -7.89 -13.73
C GLY A 40 -18.85 -6.98 -14.96
N LYS A 41 -18.21 -5.80 -14.93
CA LYS A 41 -18.29 -4.77 -15.99
C LYS A 41 -17.34 -4.96 -17.16
N LYS A 42 -16.28 -5.78 -17.04
CA LYS A 42 -15.48 -6.24 -18.21
C LYS A 42 -16.24 -7.20 -19.15
N SER A 43 -17.49 -7.56 -18.81
CA SER A 43 -18.37 -8.40 -19.65
C SER A 43 -19.23 -7.63 -20.67
N SER A 44 -19.21 -6.30 -20.74
CA SER A 44 -20.13 -5.55 -21.62
C SER A 44 -19.56 -5.21 -23.01
N LYS A 45 -18.28 -4.83 -23.11
CA LYS A 45 -17.66 -4.46 -24.41
C LYS A 45 -17.12 -5.69 -25.16
N THR A 46 -16.58 -6.67 -24.41
CA THR A 46 -16.09 -7.95 -24.92
C THR A 46 -17.22 -8.88 -25.37
N ARG A 47 -18.43 -8.81 -24.77
CA ARG A 47 -19.60 -9.61 -25.20
C ARG A 47 -20.11 -9.25 -26.61
N LYS A 48 -20.00 -7.98 -27.03
CA LYS A 48 -20.37 -7.58 -28.41
C LYS A 48 -19.41 -8.12 -29.46
N THR A 49 -18.14 -8.32 -29.10
CA THR A 49 -17.13 -8.93 -29.97
C THR A 49 -17.22 -10.47 -29.94
N LEU A 50 -17.58 -11.06 -28.79
CA LEU A 50 -17.70 -12.51 -28.62
C LEU A 50 -19.03 -13.11 -29.12
N SER A 51 -20.07 -12.31 -29.36
CA SER A 51 -21.30 -12.80 -30.01
C SER A 51 -21.14 -13.09 -31.51
N ALA A 52 -19.97 -12.78 -32.10
CA ALA A 52 -19.64 -13.04 -33.50
C ALA A 52 -18.91 -14.37 -33.73
N ILE A 53 -18.59 -15.14 -32.68
CA ILE A 53 -17.90 -16.42 -32.80
C ILE A 53 -18.65 -17.42 -31.92
N ARG A 54 -19.46 -18.25 -32.57
CA ARG A 54 -20.13 -19.39 -31.94
C ARG A 54 -19.19 -20.59 -31.86
N GLU A 55 -19.40 -21.35 -30.80
CA GLU A 55 -19.00 -22.75 -30.57
C GLU A 55 -17.49 -22.98 -30.36
N ASP A 56 -17.06 -23.11 -29.10
CA ASP A 56 -17.00 -24.45 -28.48
C ASP A 56 -16.70 -24.38 -26.97
N ASP A 57 -17.23 -25.34 -26.23
CA ASP A 57 -17.54 -25.27 -24.79
C ASP A 57 -16.38 -25.73 -23.87
N PHE A 58 -15.15 -25.26 -24.10
CA PHE A 58 -13.97 -25.75 -23.35
C PHE A 58 -13.04 -24.68 -22.74
N ALA A 59 -13.50 -23.42 -22.62
CA ALA A 59 -12.65 -22.30 -22.17
C ALA A 59 -13.06 -21.68 -20.80
N LYS A 60 -13.88 -22.37 -20.00
CA LYS A 60 -14.25 -21.89 -18.64
C LYS A 60 -13.27 -22.32 -17.54
N ASN A 61 -12.45 -23.35 -17.79
CA ASN A 61 -11.52 -23.87 -16.78
C ASN A 61 -10.13 -23.22 -16.86
N ASP A 62 -9.70 -22.81 -18.06
CA ASP A 62 -8.37 -22.20 -18.25
C ASP A 62 -8.26 -20.78 -17.71
N LEU A 63 -9.34 -20.00 -17.65
CA LEU A 63 -9.29 -18.64 -17.07
C LEU A 63 -9.27 -18.68 -15.54
N TYR A 64 -9.95 -19.65 -14.92
CA TYR A 64 -9.91 -19.84 -13.47
C TYR A 64 -8.56 -20.43 -13.04
N GLN A 65 -8.00 -21.33 -13.85
CA GLN A 65 -6.62 -21.80 -13.69
C GLN A 65 -5.61 -20.72 -14.06
N LEU A 66 -5.85 -19.79 -14.98
CA LEU A 66 -5.00 -18.63 -15.23
C LEU A 66 -5.06 -17.63 -14.09
N ILE A 67 -6.21 -17.40 -13.46
CA ILE A 67 -6.30 -16.50 -12.30
C ILE A 67 -5.71 -17.15 -11.04
N GLN A 68 -5.83 -18.48 -10.89
CA GLN A 68 -5.18 -19.24 -9.82
C GLN A 68 -3.68 -19.48 -10.10
N ASN A 69 -3.26 -19.61 -11.38
CA ASN A 69 -1.87 -19.71 -11.82
C ASN A 69 -1.20 -18.34 -11.96
N GLU A 70 -1.95 -17.24 -12.08
CA GLU A 70 -1.48 -15.86 -11.91
C GLU A 70 -1.40 -15.48 -10.43
N LYS A 71 -2.22 -16.08 -9.56
CA LYS A 71 -1.97 -16.14 -8.09
C LYS A 71 -0.75 -17.01 -7.73
N LYS A 72 -0.26 -17.78 -8.71
CA LYS A 72 0.99 -18.54 -8.73
C LYS A 72 1.97 -17.99 -9.77
N LYS A 73 1.83 -16.72 -10.21
CA LYS A 73 2.95 -16.01 -10.81
C LYS A 73 3.95 -15.85 -9.68
N ASN A 74 4.81 -16.86 -9.56
CA ASN A 74 6.15 -16.71 -9.04
C ASN A 74 6.64 -15.34 -9.49
N PHE A 75 7.35 -14.63 -8.62
CA PHE A 75 8.21 -13.53 -9.01
C PHE A 75 9.33 -14.03 -9.94
N ASN A 76 8.97 -14.63 -11.08
CA ASN A 76 9.89 -15.12 -12.11
C ASN A 76 10.66 -13.94 -12.74
N ASP A 77 10.13 -12.71 -12.63
CA ASP A 77 10.80 -11.46 -13.03
C ASP A 77 11.68 -10.85 -11.91
N GLY A 78 11.83 -11.54 -10.77
CA GLY A 78 12.63 -11.07 -9.64
C GLY A 78 12.16 -9.76 -9.01
N CYS A 79 13.09 -9.01 -8.41
CA CYS A 79 12.79 -7.73 -7.74
C CYS A 79 12.24 -6.66 -8.70
N LEU A 80 12.67 -6.68 -9.97
CA LEU A 80 12.21 -5.71 -10.97
C LEU A 80 10.70 -5.79 -11.20
N GLY A 81 10.13 -7.01 -11.21
CA GLY A 81 8.68 -7.20 -11.32
C GLY A 81 7.90 -6.58 -10.15
N ILE A 82 8.43 -6.64 -8.93
CA ILE A 82 7.85 -5.97 -7.75
C ILE A 82 7.86 -4.46 -7.95
N ILE A 83 9.02 -3.93 -8.33
CA ILE A 83 9.22 -2.48 -8.48
C ILE A 83 8.30 -1.91 -9.55
N LYS A 84 8.20 -2.56 -10.71
CA LYS A 84 7.26 -2.20 -11.79
C LYS A 84 5.82 -2.12 -11.27
N LYS A 85 5.38 -3.17 -10.57
CA LYS A 85 4.03 -3.24 -10.03
C LYS A 85 3.75 -2.15 -8.99
N ILE A 86 4.71 -1.84 -8.12
CA ILE A 86 4.63 -0.71 -7.18
C ILE A 86 4.50 0.60 -7.96
N ASN A 87 5.30 0.77 -9.02
CA ASN A 87 5.30 1.99 -9.80
C ASN A 87 3.98 2.26 -10.51
N ASP A 88 3.39 1.22 -11.11
CA ASP A 88 2.11 1.29 -11.82
C ASP A 88 0.94 1.57 -10.86
N THR A 89 0.85 0.80 -9.78
CA THR A 89 -0.29 0.85 -8.84
C THR A 89 -0.29 2.09 -7.94
N ASN A 90 0.90 2.59 -7.60
CA ASN A 90 1.05 3.65 -6.61
C ASN A 90 1.59 4.97 -7.17
N SER A 91 1.72 5.05 -8.50
CA SER A 91 2.18 6.26 -9.19
C SER A 91 3.48 6.82 -8.57
N THR A 92 4.47 5.96 -8.30
CA THR A 92 5.77 6.42 -7.76
C THR A 92 6.58 7.19 -8.80
N ARG A 93 6.20 7.12 -10.09
CA ARG A 93 6.76 7.86 -11.22
C ARG A 93 8.27 7.65 -11.42
N LEU A 94 8.75 6.46 -11.07
CA LEU A 94 10.11 6.02 -11.41
C LEU A 94 10.20 5.79 -12.93
N SER A 95 11.26 6.30 -13.57
CA SER A 95 11.59 5.89 -14.94
C SER A 95 12.10 4.46 -14.97
N ASP A 96 12.09 3.83 -16.14
CA ASP A 96 12.59 2.46 -16.30
C ASP A 96 14.05 2.31 -15.85
N GLU A 97 14.88 3.32 -16.10
CA GLU A 97 16.25 3.39 -15.57
C GLU A 97 16.28 3.35 -14.04
N GLU A 98 15.44 4.14 -13.35
CA GLU A 98 15.37 4.15 -11.89
C GLU A 98 14.86 2.79 -11.36
N GLN A 99 13.90 2.18 -12.04
CA GLN A 99 13.36 0.87 -11.68
C GLN A 99 14.42 -0.23 -11.78
N ASN A 100 15.20 -0.25 -12.87
CA ASN A 100 16.31 -1.18 -13.04
C ASN A 100 17.40 -0.93 -12.00
N PHE A 101 17.78 0.33 -11.77
CA PHE A 101 18.74 0.68 -10.73
C PHE A 101 18.34 0.14 -9.35
N PHE A 102 17.09 0.35 -8.94
CA PHE A 102 16.60 -0.13 -7.64
C PHE A 102 16.54 -1.66 -7.58
N ALA A 103 16.22 -2.33 -8.69
CA ALA A 103 16.25 -3.79 -8.75
C ALA A 103 17.69 -4.32 -8.56
N ASP A 104 18.67 -3.73 -9.22
CA ASP A 104 20.08 -4.10 -9.09
C ASP A 104 20.64 -3.77 -7.71
N TYR A 105 20.27 -2.61 -7.15
CA TYR A 105 20.63 -2.22 -5.79
C TYR A 105 20.08 -3.22 -4.78
N PHE A 106 18.80 -3.60 -4.93
CA PHE A 106 18.19 -4.60 -4.07
C PHE A 106 18.88 -5.96 -4.20
N ASN A 107 19.12 -6.43 -5.42
CA ASN A 107 19.72 -7.74 -5.64
C ASN A 107 21.14 -7.84 -5.03
N ARG A 108 21.94 -6.77 -5.11
CA ARG A 108 23.28 -6.71 -4.50
C ARG A 108 23.25 -6.72 -2.97
N ASN A 109 22.22 -6.12 -2.36
CA ASN A 109 22.11 -5.97 -0.91
C ASN A 109 20.95 -6.81 -0.32
N LYS A 110 20.54 -7.87 -1.03
CA LYS A 110 19.28 -8.57 -0.80
C LYS A 110 19.14 -9.08 0.63
N ILE A 111 20.17 -9.78 1.14
CA ILE A 111 20.15 -10.40 2.47
C ILE A 111 19.99 -9.32 3.55
N GLU A 112 20.77 -8.24 3.47
CA GLU A 112 20.71 -7.14 4.43
C GLU A 112 19.34 -6.43 4.39
N ILE A 113 18.89 -6.01 3.20
CA ILE A 113 17.61 -5.30 3.04
C ILE A 113 16.45 -6.16 3.56
N LEU A 114 16.40 -7.44 3.17
CA LEU A 114 15.35 -8.36 3.62
C LEU A 114 15.41 -8.61 5.13
N GLY A 115 16.61 -8.78 5.69
CA GLY A 115 16.82 -8.92 7.13
C GLY A 115 16.28 -7.73 7.91
N ARG A 116 16.63 -6.51 7.48
CA ARG A 116 16.18 -5.25 8.12
C ARG A 116 14.67 -5.04 7.99
N ILE A 117 14.09 -5.30 6.82
CA ILE A 117 12.62 -5.26 6.64
C ILE A 117 11.94 -6.31 7.54
N LYS A 118 12.47 -7.53 7.62
CA LYS A 118 11.93 -8.58 8.49
C LYS A 118 12.03 -8.19 9.97
N LEU A 119 13.07 -7.50 10.39
CA LEU A 119 13.20 -6.99 11.77
C LEU A 119 12.29 -5.78 12.04
N GLY A 120 11.78 -5.11 11.01
CA GLY A 120 11.01 -3.88 11.16
C GLY A 120 11.89 -2.67 11.46
N ASP A 121 13.15 -2.73 11.06
CA ASP A 121 14.04 -1.57 11.08
C ASP A 121 13.48 -0.52 10.10
N VAL A 122 13.11 0.64 10.63
CA VAL A 122 12.47 1.72 9.87
C VAL A 122 13.46 2.54 9.06
N ASP A 123 14.74 2.54 9.45
CA ASP A 123 15.76 3.36 8.81
C ASP A 123 16.13 2.81 7.41
N ILE A 124 15.85 1.53 7.14
CA ILE A 124 16.00 0.93 5.80
C ILE A 124 15.21 1.69 4.73
N VAL A 125 14.10 2.33 5.10
CA VAL A 125 13.31 3.14 4.17
C VAL A 125 14.08 4.38 3.76
N ASN A 126 14.78 5.04 4.68
CA ASN A 126 15.60 6.20 4.40
C ASN A 126 16.84 5.80 3.58
N ASP A 127 17.47 4.68 3.91
CA ASP A 127 18.62 4.15 3.15
C ASP A 127 18.25 3.85 1.69
N LEU A 128 17.13 3.16 1.47
CA LEU A 128 16.61 2.91 0.13
C LEU A 128 16.21 4.20 -0.59
N ALA A 129 15.63 5.16 0.12
CA ALA A 129 15.27 6.45 -0.46
C ALA A 129 16.52 7.26 -0.88
N LEU A 130 17.60 7.19 -0.10
CA LEU A 130 18.91 7.79 -0.38
C LEU A 130 19.60 7.15 -1.57
N ALA A 131 19.48 5.83 -1.77
CA ALA A 131 20.02 5.15 -2.94
C ALA A 131 19.50 5.76 -4.26
N GLY A 132 18.30 6.34 -4.25
CA GLY A 132 17.74 7.09 -5.37
C GLY A 132 18.56 8.31 -5.82
N LYS A 133 19.48 8.83 -4.99
CA LYS A 133 20.40 9.90 -5.38
C LYS A 133 21.46 9.45 -6.39
N ASN A 134 21.68 8.15 -6.51
CA ASN A 134 22.62 7.57 -7.45
C ASN A 134 22.00 7.27 -8.83
N THR A 135 20.71 7.58 -9.03
CA THR A 135 20.06 7.50 -10.35
C THR A 135 20.31 8.76 -11.18
N SER A 136 20.02 8.72 -12.49
CA SER A 136 20.11 9.90 -13.37
C SER A 136 19.37 11.14 -12.85
N LYS A 137 18.25 10.95 -12.13
CA LYS A 137 17.42 12.02 -11.58
C LYS A 137 17.88 12.52 -10.21
N LYS A 138 18.79 11.80 -9.53
CA LYS A 138 19.39 12.16 -8.24
C LYS A 138 18.38 12.54 -7.15
N ARG A 139 17.31 11.76 -6.99
CA ARG A 139 16.19 12.10 -6.09
C ARG A 139 16.19 11.26 -4.82
N PHE A 140 15.81 11.88 -3.71
CA PHE A 140 15.40 11.16 -2.51
C PHE A 140 14.00 10.54 -2.71
N ASN A 141 13.95 9.21 -2.90
CA ASN A 141 12.78 8.48 -3.37
C ASN A 141 11.93 7.87 -2.22
N LEU A 142 11.64 8.68 -1.18
CA LEU A 142 10.95 8.25 0.05
C LEU A 142 9.60 7.55 -0.20
N SER A 143 8.81 8.07 -1.14
CA SER A 143 7.49 7.51 -1.47
C SER A 143 7.60 6.10 -2.05
N PHE A 144 8.61 5.84 -2.87
CA PHE A 144 8.88 4.51 -3.41
C PHE A 144 9.43 3.58 -2.32
N ALA A 145 10.46 4.02 -1.59
CA ALA A 145 11.11 3.19 -0.57
C ALA A 145 10.13 2.72 0.51
N SER A 146 9.29 3.61 1.03
CA SER A 146 8.28 3.26 2.04
C SER A 146 7.27 2.24 1.52
N LYS A 147 6.85 2.33 0.25
CA LYS A 147 5.95 1.36 -0.38
C LYS A 147 6.64 0.02 -0.60
N PHE A 148 7.86 0.05 -1.09
CA PHE A 148 8.68 -1.14 -1.27
C PHE A 148 8.81 -1.92 0.05
N CYS A 149 9.27 -1.27 1.12
CA CYS A 149 9.38 -1.91 2.45
C CYS A 149 8.03 -2.39 2.98
N THR A 150 6.97 -1.60 2.81
CA THR A 150 5.61 -2.00 3.20
C THR A 150 5.17 -3.28 2.49
N TYR A 151 5.33 -3.35 1.17
CA TYR A 151 4.88 -4.49 0.40
C TYR A 151 5.74 -5.74 0.63
N ILE A 152 7.06 -5.60 0.75
CA ILE A 152 7.92 -6.72 1.13
C ILE A 152 7.53 -7.23 2.52
N SER A 153 7.36 -6.34 3.51
CA SER A 153 6.92 -6.72 4.86
C SER A 153 5.60 -7.48 4.83
N ARG A 154 4.58 -6.95 4.13
CA ARG A 154 3.24 -7.55 4.07
C ARG A 154 3.23 -8.89 3.34
N TYR A 155 3.93 -9.03 2.22
CA TYR A 155 3.74 -10.17 1.31
C TYR A 155 4.87 -11.20 1.32
N ALA A 156 6.09 -10.77 1.65
CA ALA A 156 7.20 -11.69 1.83
C ALA A 156 7.19 -12.24 3.26
N PHE A 157 6.92 -11.40 4.27
CA PHE A 157 7.02 -11.80 5.68
C PHE A 157 5.67 -11.96 6.40
N ASN A 158 4.54 -11.65 5.75
CA ASN A 158 3.22 -11.65 6.38
C ASN A 158 3.12 -10.69 7.59
N GLU A 159 3.89 -9.61 7.55
CA GLU A 159 4.06 -8.63 8.64
C GLU A 159 3.40 -7.30 8.26
N TYR A 160 2.19 -7.07 8.74
CA TYR A 160 1.36 -5.94 8.32
C TYR A 160 1.51 -4.68 9.18
N ASN A 161 2.23 -4.77 10.30
CA ASN A 161 2.30 -3.70 11.31
C ASN A 161 3.71 -3.14 11.52
N LYS A 162 4.64 -3.39 10.59
CA LYS A 162 6.02 -2.88 10.66
C LYS A 162 6.19 -1.56 9.90
N PHE A 163 5.62 -1.49 8.70
CA PHE A 163 5.72 -0.33 7.80
C PHE A 163 4.36 0.11 7.30
N THR A 164 4.28 1.37 6.89
CA THR A 164 3.14 1.96 6.17
C THR A 164 3.65 2.82 5.01
N PRO A 165 2.94 2.89 3.87
CA PRO A 165 3.34 3.71 2.74
C PRO A 165 3.42 5.19 3.14
N TYR A 166 4.42 5.91 2.63
CA TYR A 166 4.40 7.38 2.64
C TYR A 166 4.03 7.87 1.24
N ASP A 167 2.92 8.58 1.09
CA ASP A 167 2.47 9.10 -0.20
C ASP A 167 1.82 10.49 -0.07
N GLY A 168 1.43 11.07 -1.21
CA GLY A 168 0.82 12.40 -1.23
C GLY A 168 -0.56 12.47 -0.56
N VAL A 169 -1.28 11.35 -0.48
CA VAL A 169 -2.57 11.30 0.23
C VAL A 169 -2.30 11.44 1.72
N LEU A 170 -1.47 10.56 2.29
CA LEU A 170 -1.14 10.59 3.70
C LEU A 170 -0.44 11.90 4.08
N GLN A 171 0.47 12.41 3.25
CA GLN A 171 1.12 13.71 3.48
C GLN A 171 0.11 14.86 3.61
N SER A 172 -0.97 14.86 2.82
CA SER A 172 -1.93 15.98 2.83
C SER A 172 -2.92 15.91 4.00
N ILE A 173 -3.27 14.71 4.46
CA ILE A 173 -4.28 14.51 5.52
C ILE A 173 -3.67 14.35 6.92
N LEU A 174 -2.42 13.92 7.05
CA LEU A 174 -1.79 13.69 8.37
C LEU A 174 -1.82 14.89 9.29
N PRO A 175 -1.60 16.15 8.83
CA PRO A 175 -1.71 17.33 9.70
C PRO A 175 -3.04 17.40 10.44
N TYR A 176 -4.14 17.09 9.76
CA TYR A 176 -5.46 17.04 10.39
C TYR A 176 -5.51 16.00 11.52
N TYR A 177 -5.10 14.77 11.23
CA TYR A 177 -5.17 13.67 12.20
C TYR A 177 -4.18 13.86 13.37
N ALA A 178 -3.03 14.45 13.11
CA ALA A 178 -2.08 14.84 14.16
C ALA A 178 -2.69 15.87 15.11
N TRP A 179 -3.31 16.93 14.58
CA TRP A 179 -3.99 17.94 15.38
C TRP A 179 -5.20 17.35 16.13
N ALA A 180 -6.07 16.62 15.42
CA ALA A 180 -7.34 16.14 15.96
C ALA A 180 -7.13 15.13 17.12
N TYR A 181 -6.16 14.24 16.98
CA TYR A 181 -5.95 13.13 17.92
C TYR A 181 -4.75 13.35 18.87
N CYS A 182 -3.75 14.12 18.47
CA CYS A 182 -2.52 14.30 19.25
C CYS A 182 -2.30 15.74 19.74
N ARG A 183 -3.16 16.70 19.35
CA ARG A 183 -2.96 18.14 19.59
C ARG A 183 -1.63 18.65 19.04
N ASP A 184 -1.16 18.01 17.97
CA ASP A 184 0.06 18.38 17.30
C ASP A 184 -0.26 19.35 16.15
N GLU A 185 0.14 20.61 16.32
CA GLU A 185 -0.14 21.69 15.37
C GLU A 185 0.93 21.79 14.27
N SER A 186 2.03 21.04 14.39
CA SER A 186 3.17 21.11 13.49
C SER A 186 3.57 19.72 12.99
N VAL A 187 3.09 19.35 11.81
CA VAL A 187 3.56 18.14 11.14
C VAL A 187 4.73 18.46 10.23
N ASP A 188 5.87 17.83 10.52
CA ASP A 188 7.09 17.94 9.74
C ASP A 188 6.89 17.55 8.28
N ASN A 189 7.65 18.18 7.39
CA ASN A 189 7.82 17.67 6.03
C ASN A 189 8.87 16.55 6.05
N PHE A 190 8.41 15.32 6.33
CA PHE A 190 9.26 14.13 6.43
C PHE A 190 10.14 13.87 5.21
N LYS A 191 9.78 14.37 4.02
CA LYS A 191 10.61 14.21 2.82
C LYS A 191 11.86 15.10 2.84
N LYS A 192 11.87 16.18 3.63
CA LYS A 192 13.03 17.08 3.76
C LYS A 192 14.09 16.53 4.71
N ASP A 193 13.68 15.77 5.71
CA ASP A 193 14.55 15.09 6.65
C ASP A 193 14.99 13.74 6.07
N GLN A 194 16.17 13.70 5.47
CA GLN A 194 16.67 12.51 4.77
C GLN A 194 17.30 11.49 5.72
N ASP A 195 17.59 11.89 6.95
CA ASP A 195 18.24 11.04 7.95
C ASP A 195 17.19 10.31 8.78
N HIS A 196 16.12 11.02 9.19
CA HIS A 196 15.09 10.46 10.10
C HIS A 196 13.64 10.67 9.65
N GLY A 197 13.43 11.18 8.43
CA GLY A 197 12.11 11.50 7.90
C GLY A 197 11.07 10.38 8.03
N TYR A 198 11.38 9.16 7.56
CA TYR A 198 10.43 8.05 7.67
C TYR A 198 10.18 7.63 9.12
N SER A 199 11.21 7.61 9.95
CA SER A 199 11.15 7.22 11.35
C SER A 199 10.26 8.19 12.14
N LYS A 200 10.37 9.50 11.90
CA LYS A 200 9.44 10.50 12.45
C LYS A 200 8.01 10.30 11.94
N TYR A 201 7.85 10.05 10.65
CA TYR A 201 6.55 9.80 10.03
C TYR A 201 5.83 8.61 10.65
N ILE A 202 6.48 7.45 10.76
CA ILE A 202 5.83 6.23 11.28
C ILE A 202 5.53 6.34 12.77
N LEU A 203 6.37 7.04 13.55
CA LEU A 203 6.09 7.35 14.94
C LEU A 203 4.85 8.23 15.09
N LEU A 204 4.69 9.25 14.25
CA LEU A 204 3.48 10.08 14.24
C LEU A 204 2.24 9.24 13.91
N VAL A 205 2.29 8.37 12.89
CA VAL A 205 1.17 7.48 12.54
C VAL A 205 0.80 6.58 13.73
N ARG A 206 1.78 5.95 14.38
CA ARG A 206 1.56 5.09 15.55
C ARG A 206 0.96 5.87 16.72
N LYS A 207 1.41 7.11 16.93
CA LYS A 207 0.86 8.02 17.95
C LYS A 207 -0.60 8.34 17.66
N ILE A 208 -0.93 8.72 16.43
CA ILE A 208 -2.31 9.00 15.99
C ILE A 208 -3.23 7.78 16.24
N ILE A 209 -2.80 6.59 15.80
CA ILE A 209 -3.56 5.34 16.01
C ILE A 209 -3.81 5.08 17.50
N SER A 210 -2.77 5.26 18.33
CA SER A 210 -2.87 5.02 19.77
C SER A 210 -3.79 6.04 20.45
N SER A 211 -3.70 7.31 20.06
CA SER A 211 -4.60 8.35 20.55
C SER A 211 -6.05 8.12 20.14
N ALA A 212 -6.30 7.66 18.91
CA ALA A 212 -7.65 7.28 18.46
C ALA A 212 -8.23 6.13 19.29
N ALA A 213 -7.43 5.10 19.57
CA ALA A 213 -7.83 3.99 20.44
C ALA A 213 -8.15 4.46 21.86
N ASN A 214 -7.39 5.41 22.42
CA ASN A 214 -7.69 5.97 23.74
C ASN A 214 -9.03 6.75 23.77
N LEU A 215 -9.44 7.34 22.65
CA LEU A 215 -10.69 8.10 22.55
C LEU A 215 -11.92 7.22 22.29
N TYR A 216 -11.75 6.12 21.57
CA TYR A 216 -12.87 5.29 21.08
C TYR A 216 -12.95 3.89 21.67
N GLY A 217 -11.90 3.43 22.38
CA GLY A 217 -11.81 2.08 22.92
C GLY A 217 -10.62 1.30 22.34
N ALA A 218 -10.02 0.43 23.14
CA ALA A 218 -8.86 -0.36 22.74
C ALA A 218 -9.18 -1.35 21.59
N GLU A 219 -10.43 -1.81 21.51
CA GLU A 219 -10.99 -2.63 20.45
C GLU A 219 -11.09 -1.92 19.09
N GLU A 220 -11.08 -0.58 19.11
CA GLU A 220 -11.09 0.27 17.92
C GLU A 220 -9.67 0.56 17.40
N LYS A 221 -8.64 0.03 18.07
CA LYS A 221 -7.25 0.23 17.66
C LYS A 221 -6.99 -0.36 16.28
N LEU A 222 -6.61 0.51 15.34
CA LEU A 222 -6.23 0.13 13.99
C LEU A 222 -4.80 -0.44 13.94
N THR A 223 -4.58 -1.39 13.06
CA THR A 223 -3.25 -1.71 12.54
C THR A 223 -2.78 -0.63 11.55
N LEU A 224 -1.48 -0.57 11.26
CA LEU A 224 -0.94 0.32 10.22
C LEU A 224 -1.62 0.08 8.85
N LYS A 225 -1.92 -1.17 8.52
CA LYS A 225 -2.64 -1.55 7.30
C LYS A 225 -4.06 -0.99 7.26
N GLU A 226 -4.80 -1.11 8.36
CA GLU A 226 -6.18 -0.60 8.43
C GLU A 226 -6.22 0.92 8.36
N PHE A 227 -5.27 1.58 9.03
CA PHE A 227 -5.08 3.03 8.95
C PHE A 227 -4.82 3.49 7.52
N ASP A 228 -3.82 2.92 6.86
CA ASP A 228 -3.46 3.18 5.46
C ASP A 228 -4.66 3.01 4.54
N ARG A 229 -5.32 1.84 4.58
CA ARG A 229 -6.47 1.53 3.71
C ARG A 229 -7.67 2.46 3.94
N LEU A 230 -8.02 2.74 5.19
CA LEU A 230 -9.14 3.62 5.52
C LEU A 230 -8.96 5.00 4.89
N LEU A 231 -7.78 5.59 5.09
CA LEU A 231 -7.49 6.93 4.62
C LEU A 231 -7.35 6.98 3.10
N TRP A 232 -6.66 6.00 2.52
CA TRP A 232 -6.51 5.93 1.08
C TRP A 232 -7.86 5.80 0.37
N TYR A 233 -8.73 4.90 0.84
CA TYR A 233 -10.07 4.73 0.27
C TYR A 233 -10.91 6.02 0.39
N LYS A 234 -10.93 6.63 1.58
CA LYS A 234 -11.74 7.82 1.84
C LYS A 234 -11.31 9.02 0.99
N TYR A 235 -10.01 9.28 0.89
CA TYR A 235 -9.50 10.52 0.29
C TYR A 235 -9.13 10.39 -1.18
N LYS A 236 -8.98 9.17 -1.71
CA LYS A 236 -8.71 8.93 -3.14
C LYS A 236 -9.88 8.33 -3.90
N GLY A 237 -10.88 7.75 -3.22
CA GLY A 237 -12.08 7.18 -3.84
C GLY A 237 -11.87 5.86 -4.60
N LEU A 238 -10.65 5.34 -4.60
CA LEU A 238 -10.25 4.04 -5.11
C LEU A 238 -9.45 3.33 -4.01
N LEU A 239 -9.07 2.07 -4.17
CA LEU A 239 -8.02 1.48 -3.33
C LEU A 239 -6.66 1.60 -4.00
N GLY A 240 -5.61 1.74 -3.19
CA GLY A 240 -4.26 1.48 -3.64
C GLY A 240 -4.30 0.00 -3.87
N GLU A 241 -4.37 -0.41 -5.13
CA GLU A 241 -4.63 -1.77 -5.51
C GLU A 241 -3.77 -2.71 -4.66
N ASP A 242 -4.42 -3.50 -3.79
CA ASP A 242 -3.83 -4.64 -3.08
C ASP A 242 -3.56 -5.77 -4.08
N LEU A 243 -2.97 -5.46 -5.23
CA LEU A 243 -2.81 -6.39 -6.34
C LEU A 243 -1.63 -7.35 -6.15
N ILE A 244 -0.83 -7.21 -5.10
CA ILE A 244 0.14 -8.26 -4.75
C ILE A 244 -0.60 -9.31 -3.91
N GLY A 245 -1.41 -10.12 -4.59
CA GLY A 245 -2.11 -11.23 -3.97
C GLY A 245 -1.15 -12.33 -3.51
N LEU A 246 -1.37 -12.80 -2.27
CA LEU A 246 -0.98 -14.05 -1.61
C LEU A 246 0.51 -14.50 -1.62
N SER A 247 0.91 -14.97 -0.43
CA SER A 247 2.21 -15.54 -0.08
C SER A 247 2.53 -16.79 -0.89
N ASN A 248 3.44 -16.67 -1.86
CA ASN A 248 4.33 -17.75 -2.33
C ASN A 248 5.45 -17.14 -3.18
N SER A 249 6.12 -16.13 -2.62
CA SER A 249 7.26 -15.50 -3.27
C SER A 249 8.50 -16.39 -3.22
N SER A 250 9.01 -16.78 -4.39
CA SER A 250 10.30 -17.45 -4.57
C SER A 250 11.50 -16.63 -4.08
N LEU A 251 11.33 -15.35 -3.70
CA LEU A 251 12.40 -14.50 -3.17
C LEU A 251 13.03 -15.01 -1.87
N ILE A 252 12.31 -15.85 -1.12
CA ILE A 252 12.70 -16.30 0.23
C ILE A 252 13.36 -17.70 0.23
N LYS A 253 13.55 -18.36 -0.92
CA LYS A 253 14.09 -19.74 -0.90
C LYS A 253 15.60 -19.84 -0.59
N GLU A 254 16.32 -18.74 -0.42
CA GLU A 254 17.75 -18.74 -0.06
C GLU A 254 18.09 -17.52 0.84
N ALA A 255 17.61 -17.53 2.08
CA ALA A 255 18.06 -16.62 3.15
C ALA A 255 18.06 -17.35 4.49
#